data_AF-A0A1M2Z973-F1
#
_entry.id   AF-A0A1M2Z973-F1
#
_cell.length_a   1.000
_cell.length_b   1.000
_cell.length_c   1.000
_cell.angle_alpha   90.00
_cell.angle_beta   90.00
_cell.angle_gamma   90.00
#
_symmetry.space_group_name_H-M   'P 1'
#
loop_
_entity.id
_entity.type
_entity.pdbx_description
1 polymer ?
#
loop_
_entity_poly.entity_id
_entity_poly.type
_entity_poly.pdbx_seq_one_letter_code
_entity_poly.pdbx_strand_id
1 'polypeptide(L)'
;MANTATSNYNTNEGIYEVKVNGTVVAGRSNSSEATTIKDRLNKIFSDPNRDLDFIIPSYVNGQYVICCPLVRKNQGHKTYFYDTTSNATNNYYDEKLYEPTNWQDGSTAALQSAIMTIPSTVTAPWYDALVTANLIRKSITLNSADASGSTSCRQLIKPTNIKSTSTVVSNSVSGQVYGVPCQGTQAGTTSTCPELGYPAQNILSAVCSNGEVFHPQDLVCALTSSNSWSSTYRNKFIKITNTSTNKSIVVRVVDTAPANKGVELSYRAWISIDKPSTVKFEVMDS
;
A
#
# COMPACT_ATOMS: atom_id res chain seq x y z
N MET A 1 0.44 23.05 10.72
CA MET A 1 -0.65 22.72 11.66
C MET A 1 -0.63 21.21 11.85
N ALA A 2 -0.74 20.71 13.08
CA ALA A 2 -0.78 19.27 13.31
C ALA A 2 -2.10 18.68 12.77
N ASN A 3 -2.03 17.51 12.14
CA ASN A 3 -3.23 16.81 11.69
C ASN A 3 -4.04 16.33 12.89
N THR A 4 -5.37 16.38 12.78
CA THR A 4 -6.28 15.90 13.82
C THR A 4 -7.46 15.15 13.23
N ALA A 5 -7.93 14.14 13.95
CA ALA A 5 -9.13 13.39 13.63
C ALA A 5 -10.21 13.61 14.71
N THR A 6 -11.47 13.77 14.28
CA THR A 6 -12.64 13.85 15.15
C THR A 6 -13.71 12.86 14.70
N SER A 7 -14.67 12.56 15.58
CA SER A 7 -15.84 11.75 15.25
C SER A 7 -17.09 12.42 15.78
N ASN A 8 -18.06 12.71 14.92
CA ASN A 8 -19.32 13.36 15.29
C ASN A 8 -20.50 12.61 14.67
N TYR A 9 -21.63 12.54 15.37
CA TYR A 9 -22.86 11.96 14.82
C TYR A 9 -23.54 12.96 13.87
N ASN A 10 -23.75 12.57 12.62
CA ASN A 10 -24.55 13.30 11.65
C ASN A 10 -26.00 12.78 11.72
N THR A 11 -26.89 13.58 12.30
CA THR A 11 -28.31 13.23 12.49
C THR A 11 -29.08 13.08 11.18
N ASN A 12 -28.65 13.75 10.11
CA ASN A 12 -29.33 13.71 8.82
C ASN A 12 -29.05 12.41 8.07
N GLU A 13 -27.83 11.87 8.23
CA GLU A 13 -27.40 10.63 7.57
C GLU A 13 -27.49 9.40 8.48
N GLY A 14 -27.69 9.60 9.79
CA GLY A 14 -27.78 8.51 10.76
C GLY A 14 -26.46 7.77 10.98
N ILE A 15 -25.33 8.45 10.80
CA ILE A 15 -23.98 7.86 10.89
C ILE A 15 -23.04 8.72 11.75
N TYR A 16 -22.02 8.10 12.31
CA TYR A 16 -20.87 8.74 12.92
C TYR A 16 -19.83 9.03 11.83
N GLU A 17 -19.62 10.31 11.54
CA GLU A 17 -18.62 10.80 10.60
C GLU A 17 -17.26 10.89 11.29
N VAL A 18 -16.26 10.21 10.73
CA VAL A 18 -14.85 10.44 11.06
C VAL A 18 -14.34 11.54 10.15
N LYS A 19 -13.83 12.62 10.73
CA LYS A 19 -13.28 13.78 10.02
C LYS A 19 -11.79 13.90 10.28
N VAL A 20 -11.01 14.21 9.25
CA VAL A 20 -9.60 14.60 9.35
C VAL A 20 -9.49 16.06 8.94
N ASN A 21 -8.96 16.91 9.82
CA ASN A 21 -8.86 18.36 9.61
C ASN A 21 -10.17 18.98 9.09
N GLY A 22 -11.30 18.55 9.67
CA GLY A 22 -12.65 19.01 9.31
C GLY A 22 -13.28 18.36 8.07
N THR A 23 -12.55 17.56 7.30
CA THR A 23 -13.07 16.86 6.11
C THR A 23 -13.53 15.46 6.46
N VAL A 24 -14.72 15.04 6.02
CA VAL A 24 -15.21 13.67 6.21
C VAL A 24 -14.35 12.69 5.41
N VAL A 25 -13.81 11.68 6.10
CA VAL A 25 -13.02 10.61 5.48
C VAL A 25 -13.70 9.26 5.55
N ALA A 26 -14.55 9.02 6.54
CA ALA A 26 -15.32 7.79 6.69
C ALA A 26 -16.63 8.02 7.45
N GLY A 27 -17.62 7.16 7.22
CA GLY A 27 -18.87 7.09 7.98
C GLY A 27 -19.06 5.70 8.59
N ARG A 28 -19.59 5.63 9.83
CA ARG A 28 -19.90 4.37 10.53
C ARG A 28 -21.25 4.43 11.23
N SER A 29 -22.00 3.34 11.22
CA SER A 29 -23.23 3.23 12.00
C SER A 29 -22.96 3.03 13.51
N ASN A 30 -21.75 2.62 13.88
CA ASN A 30 -21.33 2.32 15.25
C ASN A 30 -20.38 3.41 15.80
N SER A 31 -20.70 3.97 16.97
CA SER A 31 -19.91 5.00 17.63
C SER A 31 -18.53 4.52 18.10
N SER A 32 -18.44 3.30 18.62
CA SER A 32 -17.19 2.68 19.08
C SER A 32 -16.23 2.44 17.91
N GLU A 33 -16.75 2.03 16.76
CA GLU A 33 -15.93 1.88 15.55
C GLU A 33 -15.39 3.23 15.06
N ALA A 34 -16.26 4.26 14.95
CA ALA A 34 -15.84 5.61 14.58
C ALA A 34 -14.79 6.18 15.56
N THR A 35 -15.00 5.95 16.86
CA THR A 35 -14.06 6.36 17.93
C THR A 35 -12.71 5.65 17.78
N THR A 36 -12.72 4.35 17.50
CA THR A 36 -11.49 3.57 17.27
C THR A 36 -10.69 4.11 16.08
N ILE A 37 -11.35 4.40 14.96
CA ILE A 37 -10.70 4.96 13.76
C ILE A 37 -10.09 6.33 14.08
N LYS A 38 -10.87 7.20 14.74
CA LYS A 38 -10.42 8.53 15.18
C LYS A 38 -9.19 8.44 16.09
N ASP A 39 -9.21 7.56 17.08
CA ASP A 39 -8.10 7.39 18.03
C ASP A 39 -6.84 6.85 17.33
N ARG A 40 -6.98 5.89 16.41
CA ARG A 40 -5.87 5.37 15.61
C ARG A 40 -5.24 6.43 14.72
N LEU A 41 -6.04 7.24 14.04
CA LEU A 41 -5.57 8.37 13.23
C LEU A 41 -4.82 9.38 14.10
N ASN A 42 -5.38 9.79 15.24
CA ASN A 42 -4.71 10.73 16.14
C ASN A 42 -3.39 10.20 16.71
N LYS A 43 -3.29 8.89 16.98
CA LYS A 43 -2.01 8.25 17.36
C LYS A 43 -0.98 8.29 16.22
N ILE A 44 -1.41 8.08 14.97
CA ILE A 44 -0.50 8.18 13.82
C ILE A 44 -0.04 9.63 13.64
N PHE A 45 -0.96 10.59 13.75
CA PHE A 45 -0.66 12.02 13.58
C PHE A 45 0.18 12.62 14.71
N SER A 46 0.21 12.00 15.89
CA SER A 46 1.06 12.44 17.00
C SER A 46 2.52 11.97 16.89
N ASP A 47 2.86 11.11 15.92
CA ASP A 47 4.25 10.78 15.57
C ASP A 47 4.78 11.84 14.59
N PRO A 48 5.60 12.83 15.02
CA PRO A 48 6.09 13.88 14.14
C PRO A 48 7.08 13.38 13.10
N ASN A 49 7.63 12.18 13.29
CA ASN A 49 8.57 11.57 12.37
C ASN A 49 7.89 10.64 11.37
N ARG A 50 6.59 10.31 11.55
CA ARG A 50 5.86 9.45 10.63
C ARG A 50 5.82 10.09 9.24
N ASP A 51 6.21 9.32 8.23
CA ASP A 51 5.91 9.67 6.85
C ASP A 51 4.46 9.28 6.52
N LEU A 52 3.62 10.30 6.39
CA LEU A 52 2.19 10.14 6.12
C LEU A 52 1.90 9.89 4.64
N ASP A 53 2.91 9.93 3.76
CA ASP A 53 2.76 9.55 2.36
C ASP A 53 2.54 8.04 2.19
N PHE A 54 2.72 7.26 3.25
CA PHE A 54 2.46 5.82 3.26
C PHE A 54 1.10 5.43 3.85
N ILE A 55 0.12 6.34 3.86
CA ILE A 55 -1.29 5.96 4.10
C ILE A 55 -1.80 5.23 2.85
N ILE A 56 -1.92 3.91 2.93
CA ILE A 56 -2.14 3.02 1.79
C ILE A 56 -3.22 1.97 2.06
N PRO A 57 -3.90 1.47 1.02
CA PRO A 57 -4.67 0.23 1.09
C PRO A 57 -3.78 -0.96 1.44
N SER A 58 -4.31 -1.92 2.19
CA SER A 58 -3.62 -3.16 2.53
C SER A 58 -4.60 -4.31 2.75
N TYR A 59 -4.10 -5.46 3.18
CA TYR A 59 -4.90 -6.65 3.47
C TYR A 59 -4.44 -7.34 4.77
N VAL A 60 -5.37 -7.72 5.63
CA VAL A 60 -5.07 -8.48 6.85
C VAL A 60 -6.28 -9.31 7.26
N ASN A 61 -6.04 -10.53 7.73
CA ASN A 61 -7.07 -11.42 8.29
C ASN A 61 -8.32 -11.58 7.39
N GLY A 62 -8.12 -11.68 6.06
CA GLY A 62 -9.22 -11.86 5.12
C GLY A 62 -9.92 -10.58 4.68
N GLN A 63 -9.49 -9.40 5.13
CA GLN A 63 -10.17 -8.14 4.91
C GLN A 63 -9.24 -7.09 4.29
N TYR A 64 -9.82 -6.24 3.43
CA TYR A 64 -9.17 -5.03 2.96
C TYR A 64 -9.16 -3.99 4.07
N VAL A 65 -8.04 -3.31 4.22
CA VAL A 65 -7.82 -2.35 5.29
C VAL A 65 -7.06 -1.14 4.79
N ILE A 66 -6.93 -0.13 5.65
CA ILE A 66 -6.08 1.03 5.45
C ILE A 66 -5.08 1.06 6.59
N CYS A 67 -3.80 1.23 6.26
CA CYS A 67 -2.73 1.35 7.22
C CYS A 67 -1.79 2.50 6.87
N CYS A 68 -0.98 2.89 7.85
CA CYS A 68 0.18 3.75 7.67
C CYS A 68 1.38 3.00 8.26
N PRO A 69 2.15 2.27 7.45
CA PRO A 69 3.32 1.53 7.89
C PRO A 69 4.32 2.42 8.65
N LEU A 70 5.21 1.79 9.41
CA LEU A 70 6.09 2.50 10.33
C LEU A 70 7.29 3.21 9.66
N VAL A 71 7.08 3.84 8.50
CA VAL A 71 8.09 4.66 7.81
C VAL A 71 8.31 5.95 8.60
N ARG A 72 9.57 6.27 8.88
CA ARG A 72 9.95 7.45 9.69
C ARG A 72 11.19 8.16 9.16
N LYS A 73 11.12 9.49 9.16
CA LYS A 73 12.27 10.38 8.98
C LYS A 73 13.09 10.53 10.25
N ASN A 74 14.36 10.88 10.08
CA ASN A 74 15.27 11.33 11.14
C ASN A 74 15.52 10.31 12.26
N GLN A 75 15.36 9.01 11.98
CA GLN A 75 15.66 7.92 12.91
C GLN A 75 17.02 7.25 12.62
N GLY A 76 17.84 7.83 11.73
CA GLY A 76 19.16 7.29 11.38
C GLY A 76 19.12 6.02 10.53
N HIS A 77 17.96 5.68 9.96
CA HIS A 77 17.81 4.53 9.07
C HIS A 77 17.74 4.98 7.61
N LYS A 78 18.25 4.14 6.70
CA LYS A 78 18.30 4.43 5.26
C LYS A 78 17.69 3.28 4.46
N THR A 79 17.15 3.61 3.31
CA THR A 79 16.78 2.65 2.26
C THR A 79 17.75 2.79 1.10
N TYR A 80 18.59 1.80 0.90
CA TYR A 80 19.52 1.72 -0.21
C TYR A 80 18.80 1.24 -1.46
N PHE A 81 18.99 1.97 -2.55
CA PHE A 81 18.48 1.58 -3.86
C PHE A 81 19.44 0.61 -4.54
N TYR A 82 18.95 -0.06 -5.58
CA TYR A 82 19.73 -0.95 -6.41
C TYR A 82 20.85 -0.17 -7.07
N ASP A 83 22.08 -0.51 -6.72
CA ASP A 83 23.25 0.10 -7.30
C ASP A 83 23.78 -0.72 -8.47
N THR A 84 23.84 -0.12 -9.65
CA THR A 84 24.54 -0.66 -10.83
C THR A 84 25.95 -0.10 -10.99
N THR A 85 26.37 0.77 -10.07
CA THR A 85 27.68 1.42 -10.04
C THR A 85 28.56 0.87 -8.91
N SER A 86 29.68 1.54 -8.62
CA SER A 86 30.59 1.19 -7.52
C SER A 86 30.38 2.05 -6.25
N ASN A 87 29.28 2.80 -6.15
CA ASN A 87 29.06 3.77 -5.06
C ASN A 87 27.72 3.57 -4.32
N ALA A 88 27.43 2.33 -3.94
CA ALA A 88 26.18 1.95 -3.30
C ALA A 88 25.94 2.69 -1.97
N THR A 89 27.00 3.14 -1.32
CA THR A 89 26.93 3.91 -0.06
C THR A 89 26.26 5.26 -0.19
N ASN A 90 26.18 5.81 -1.41
CA ASN A 90 25.56 7.12 -1.68
C ASN A 90 24.23 7.01 -2.44
N ASN A 91 23.79 5.81 -2.82
CA ASN A 91 22.53 5.58 -3.52
C ASN A 91 21.43 5.15 -2.52
N TYR A 92 20.90 6.10 -1.77
CA TYR A 92 19.92 5.82 -0.72
C TYR A 92 18.88 6.92 -0.54
N TYR A 93 17.82 6.59 0.18
CA TYR A 93 16.82 7.49 0.74
C TYR A 93 16.98 7.55 2.27
N ASP A 94 16.86 8.73 2.87
CA ASP A 94 17.16 9.01 4.30
C ASP A 94 16.16 8.42 5.31
N GLU A 95 15.35 7.46 4.86
CA GLU A 95 14.32 6.79 5.65
C GLU A 95 14.37 5.30 5.39
N LYS A 96 13.97 4.50 6.38
CA LYS A 96 13.65 3.09 6.16
C LYS A 96 12.21 2.97 5.66
N LEU A 97 12.08 2.87 4.34
CA LEU A 97 10.82 2.87 3.62
C LEU A 97 10.04 1.58 3.76
N TYR A 98 10.68 0.48 4.17
CA TYR A 98 10.12 -0.86 3.98
C TYR A 98 9.92 -1.66 5.24
N GLU A 99 9.70 -1.04 6.39
CA GLU A 99 9.49 -1.79 7.63
C GLU A 99 8.48 -2.96 7.50
N PRO A 100 8.77 -4.15 8.08
CA PRO A 100 7.88 -5.34 8.00
C PRO A 100 6.56 -5.18 8.76
N THR A 101 6.26 -3.98 9.25
CA THR A 101 5.05 -3.67 10.00
C THR A 101 3.93 -3.27 9.05
N ASN A 102 2.91 -4.12 8.95
CA ASN A 102 1.70 -3.82 8.18
C ASN A 102 0.55 -3.32 9.06
N TRP A 103 0.12 -4.17 9.99
CA TRP A 103 -1.09 -3.96 10.77
C TRP A 103 -0.80 -4.17 12.24
N GLN A 104 -0.66 -3.08 12.96
CA GLN A 104 -0.45 -3.07 14.40
C GLN A 104 -1.34 -2.00 15.02
N ASP A 105 -2.20 -2.45 15.94
CA ASP A 105 -3.05 -1.57 16.74
C ASP A 105 -2.34 -1.25 18.06
N GLY A 106 -1.37 -0.35 17.97
CA GLY A 106 -0.48 -0.01 19.07
C GLY A 106 -1.16 0.80 20.17
N SER A 107 -0.67 0.63 21.41
CA SER A 107 -1.00 1.53 22.51
C SER A 107 -0.31 2.90 22.36
N THR A 108 0.76 2.99 21.56
CA THR A 108 1.56 4.20 21.34
C THR A 108 1.66 4.55 19.86
N ALA A 109 1.98 5.82 19.57
CA ALA A 109 2.22 6.32 18.21
C ALA A 109 3.33 5.54 17.47
N ALA A 110 4.36 5.09 18.22
CA ALA A 110 5.48 4.34 17.69
C ALA A 110 5.11 2.91 17.23
N LEU A 111 3.94 2.40 17.62
CA LEU A 111 3.48 1.05 17.32
C LEU A 111 2.17 1.03 16.52
N GLN A 112 1.57 2.18 16.25
CA GLN A 112 0.31 2.27 15.53
C GLN A 112 0.56 2.32 14.01
N SER A 113 0.07 1.31 13.29
CA SER A 113 -0.01 1.33 11.83
C SER A 113 -1.43 1.09 11.31
N ALA A 114 -2.30 0.43 12.09
CA ALA A 114 -3.68 0.20 11.71
C ALA A 114 -4.47 1.52 11.68
N ILE A 115 -5.27 1.76 10.64
CA ILE A 115 -6.25 2.85 10.61
C ILE A 115 -7.65 2.25 10.72
N MET A 116 -8.07 1.51 9.70
CA MET A 116 -9.43 0.98 9.65
C MET A 116 -9.56 -0.25 8.76
N THR A 117 -10.56 -1.06 9.07
CA THR A 117 -10.97 -2.20 8.26
C THR A 117 -12.15 -1.80 7.39
N ILE A 118 -12.15 -2.24 6.14
CA ILE A 118 -13.29 -2.07 5.23
C ILE A 118 -14.30 -3.18 5.49
N PRO A 119 -15.59 -2.85 5.71
CA PRO A 119 -16.62 -3.85 5.92
C PRO A 119 -16.70 -4.82 4.74
N SER A 120 -16.81 -6.12 5.04
CA SER A 120 -16.95 -7.17 4.01
C SER A 120 -18.27 -7.09 3.24
N THR A 121 -19.22 -6.27 3.70
CA THR A 121 -20.50 -6.02 3.04
C THR A 121 -20.40 -5.04 1.87
N VAL A 122 -19.27 -4.34 1.72
CA VAL A 122 -19.02 -3.44 0.59
C VAL A 122 -18.79 -4.26 -0.68
N THR A 123 -19.41 -3.90 -1.80
CA THR A 123 -19.31 -4.63 -3.08
C THR A 123 -17.89 -4.67 -3.66
N ALA A 124 -17.14 -3.57 -3.53
CA ALA A 124 -15.77 -3.42 -4.03
C ALA A 124 -14.84 -2.93 -2.90
N PRO A 125 -14.54 -3.78 -1.89
CA PRO A 125 -13.83 -3.34 -0.68
C PRO A 125 -12.40 -2.87 -0.96
N TRP A 126 -11.74 -3.35 -2.01
CA TRP A 126 -10.44 -2.84 -2.48
C TRP A 126 -10.51 -1.40 -2.96
N TYR A 127 -11.61 -1.03 -3.63
CA TYR A 127 -11.83 0.31 -4.14
C TYR A 127 -12.20 1.27 -3.01
N ASP A 128 -13.03 0.83 -2.07
CA ASP A 128 -13.38 1.60 -0.88
C ASP A 128 -12.15 1.90 -0.02
N ALA A 129 -11.27 0.90 0.19
CA ALA A 129 -9.98 1.11 0.86
C ALA A 129 -9.15 2.21 0.18
N LEU A 130 -9.05 2.19 -1.16
CA LEU A 130 -8.33 3.20 -1.94
C LEU A 130 -8.96 4.58 -1.84
N VAL A 131 -10.28 4.67 -1.99
CA VAL A 131 -11.01 5.95 -1.94
C VAL A 131 -10.88 6.57 -0.55
N THR A 132 -11.08 5.80 0.51
CA THR A 132 -10.95 6.28 1.88
C THR A 132 -9.50 6.65 2.22
N ALA A 133 -8.50 5.87 1.76
CA ALA A 133 -7.10 6.26 1.90
C ALA A 133 -6.84 7.61 1.23
N ASN A 134 -7.34 7.82 0.02
CA ASN A 134 -7.23 9.08 -0.70
C ASN A 134 -7.97 10.25 -0.03
N LEU A 135 -9.12 10.00 0.60
CA LEU A 135 -9.80 11.03 1.40
C LEU A 135 -8.92 11.47 2.56
N ILE A 136 -8.32 10.53 3.30
CA ILE A 136 -7.38 10.85 4.38
C ILE A 136 -6.17 11.62 3.83
N ARG A 137 -5.53 11.11 2.78
CA ARG A 137 -4.36 11.74 2.12
C ARG A 137 -4.67 13.17 1.68
N LYS A 138 -5.83 13.41 1.08
CA LYS A 138 -6.29 14.75 0.66
C LYS A 138 -6.45 15.71 1.85
N SER A 139 -6.84 15.19 3.01
CA SER A 139 -7.20 15.98 4.18
C SER A 139 -6.04 16.29 5.11
N ILE A 140 -4.86 15.69 4.91
CA ILE A 140 -3.69 15.90 5.76
C ILE A 140 -2.67 16.88 5.15
N THR A 141 -1.85 17.45 6.02
CA THR A 141 -0.56 18.06 5.65
C THR A 141 0.54 17.07 6.01
N LEU A 142 1.52 16.85 5.14
CA LEU A 142 2.62 15.95 5.47
C LEU A 142 3.48 16.55 6.60
N ASN A 143 3.99 15.69 7.48
CA ASN A 143 4.95 16.08 8.52
C ASN A 143 6.27 16.59 7.92
N SER A 144 6.57 16.16 6.69
CA SER A 144 7.78 16.48 5.94
C SER A 144 7.48 16.31 4.45
N ALA A 145 8.27 16.93 3.57
CA ALA A 145 8.03 16.82 2.12
C ALA A 145 8.14 15.37 1.64
N ASP A 146 7.29 14.93 0.70
CA ASP A 146 7.38 13.58 0.11
C ASP A 146 8.70 13.36 -0.65
N ALA A 147 8.90 12.16 -1.20
CA ALA A 147 10.09 11.82 -2.00
C ALA A 147 10.28 12.71 -3.24
N SER A 148 9.25 13.45 -3.66
CA SER A 148 9.29 14.43 -4.76
C SER A 148 9.42 15.89 -4.29
N GLY A 149 9.51 16.14 -2.98
CA GLY A 149 9.63 17.47 -2.40
C GLY A 149 8.28 18.18 -2.16
N SER A 150 7.15 17.51 -2.33
CA SER A 150 5.81 18.09 -2.10
C SER A 150 5.45 18.08 -0.61
N THR A 151 4.88 19.17 -0.10
CA THR A 151 4.33 19.24 1.27
C THR A 151 2.89 18.73 1.37
N SER A 152 2.22 18.57 0.23
CA SER A 152 0.88 18.00 0.13
C SER A 152 0.99 16.50 -0.15
N CYS A 153 0.17 15.70 0.54
CA CYS A 153 0.15 14.26 0.30
C CYS A 153 -0.46 13.96 -1.07
N ARG A 154 0.33 13.34 -1.95
CA ARG A 154 -0.11 12.95 -3.30
C ARG A 154 -1.23 11.94 -3.19
N GLN A 155 -2.27 12.05 -4.02
CA GLN A 155 -3.30 11.02 -4.08
C GLN A 155 -2.83 9.83 -4.90
N LEU A 156 -3.24 8.63 -4.49
CA LEU A 156 -3.11 7.42 -5.27
C LEU A 156 -4.09 7.47 -6.45
N ILE A 157 -3.64 7.05 -7.63
CA ILE A 157 -4.42 6.90 -8.85
C ILE A 157 -5.57 5.94 -8.60
N LYS A 158 -6.77 6.42 -8.93
CA LYS A 158 -8.04 5.73 -8.77
C LYS A 158 -8.47 5.09 -10.10
N PRO A 159 -8.38 3.75 -10.25
CA PRO A 159 -8.89 3.07 -11.43
C PRO A 159 -10.41 3.23 -11.57
N THR A 160 -10.91 3.09 -12.81
CA THR A 160 -12.34 3.14 -13.13
C THR A 160 -12.98 1.75 -13.19
N ASN A 161 -12.19 0.68 -13.31
CA ASN A 161 -12.67 -0.68 -13.47
C ASN A 161 -12.99 -1.34 -12.12
N ILE A 162 -14.13 -0.94 -11.54
CA ILE A 162 -14.49 -1.21 -10.14
C ILE A 162 -15.58 -2.27 -9.96
N LYS A 163 -16.04 -2.92 -11.03
CA LYS A 163 -17.02 -3.99 -10.91
C LYS A 163 -16.43 -5.19 -10.17
N SER A 164 -17.29 -5.98 -9.53
CA SER A 164 -16.89 -7.22 -8.85
C SER A 164 -16.65 -8.39 -9.80
N THR A 165 -17.10 -8.26 -11.05
CA THR A 165 -16.83 -9.21 -12.13
C THR A 165 -15.47 -8.92 -12.78
N SER A 166 -14.89 -9.94 -13.40
CA SER A 166 -13.57 -9.85 -14.01
C SER A 166 -13.46 -10.73 -15.25
N THR A 167 -12.66 -10.27 -16.21
CA THR A 167 -12.34 -10.99 -17.44
C THR A 167 -10.96 -11.65 -17.34
N VAL A 168 -10.88 -12.94 -17.64
CA VAL A 168 -9.60 -13.69 -17.63
C VAL A 168 -8.69 -13.19 -18.74
N VAL A 169 -7.46 -12.80 -18.38
CA VAL A 169 -6.38 -12.48 -19.34
C VAL A 169 -5.44 -13.67 -19.50
N SER A 170 -5.11 -14.35 -18.39
CA SER A 170 -4.34 -15.60 -18.41
C SER A 170 -4.76 -16.54 -17.29
N ASN A 171 -4.87 -17.83 -17.61
CA ASN A 171 -5.15 -18.89 -16.64
C ASN A 171 -3.90 -19.37 -15.89
N SER A 172 -2.71 -19.08 -16.43
CA SER A 172 -1.44 -19.52 -15.85
C SER A 172 -0.33 -18.58 -16.29
N VAL A 173 0.23 -17.85 -15.34
CA VAL A 173 1.40 -17.02 -15.54
C VAL A 173 2.27 -17.05 -14.29
N SER A 174 3.58 -16.80 -14.43
CA SER A 174 4.47 -16.68 -13.27
C SER A 174 3.95 -15.62 -12.32
N GLY A 175 3.80 -16.00 -11.05
CA GLY A 175 3.57 -15.10 -9.92
C GLY A 175 4.87 -14.99 -9.14
N GLN A 176 5.37 -13.77 -8.97
CA GLN A 176 6.57 -13.50 -8.17
C GLN A 176 6.25 -12.39 -7.17
N VAL A 177 7.17 -12.16 -6.26
CA VAL A 177 7.12 -11.03 -5.33
C VAL A 177 8.10 -9.96 -5.78
N TYR A 178 7.66 -8.71 -5.84
CA TYR A 178 8.56 -7.55 -5.92
C TYR A 178 8.24 -6.59 -4.79
N GLY A 179 9.27 -5.93 -4.28
CA GLY A 179 9.11 -5.00 -3.18
C GLY A 179 8.75 -5.69 -1.87
N VAL A 180 9.79 -6.10 -1.14
CA VAL A 180 9.72 -6.81 0.14
C VAL A 180 10.17 -5.93 1.31
N PRO A 181 9.72 -6.21 2.55
CA PRO A 181 9.94 -5.27 3.65
C PRO A 181 11.43 -5.08 4.02
N CYS A 182 12.21 -6.14 3.94
CA CYS A 182 13.65 -6.11 4.14
C CYS A 182 14.46 -5.42 3.01
N GLN A 183 13.83 -5.01 1.90
CA GLN A 183 14.52 -4.53 0.71
C GLN A 183 15.23 -3.21 0.97
N GLY A 184 16.44 -3.03 0.44
CA GLY A 184 17.20 -1.79 0.64
C GLY A 184 17.69 -1.55 2.07
N THR A 185 17.77 -2.56 2.93
CA THR A 185 18.28 -2.38 4.31
C THR A 185 19.81 -2.31 4.40
N GLN A 186 20.52 -2.65 3.32
CA GLN A 186 21.98 -2.56 3.22
C GLN A 186 22.42 -2.06 1.83
N ALA A 187 23.58 -1.42 1.78
CA ALA A 187 24.19 -0.97 0.54
C ALA A 187 24.55 -2.17 -0.37
N GLY A 188 24.30 -2.02 -1.67
CA GLY A 188 24.66 -2.99 -2.70
C GLY A 188 23.51 -3.29 -3.65
N THR A 189 23.60 -4.44 -4.32
CA THR A 189 22.57 -4.93 -5.25
C THR A 189 21.48 -5.75 -4.55
N THR A 190 21.73 -6.27 -3.35
CA THR A 190 20.80 -7.10 -2.60
C THR A 190 20.79 -6.77 -1.10
N SER A 191 19.66 -7.03 -0.45
CA SER A 191 19.47 -6.97 1.00
C SER A 191 19.02 -8.31 1.57
N THR A 192 19.52 -8.65 2.76
CA THR A 192 19.09 -9.85 3.49
C THR A 192 17.62 -9.75 3.86
N CYS A 193 16.85 -10.80 3.57
CA CYS A 193 15.41 -10.82 3.81
C CYS A 193 14.93 -12.07 4.55
N PRO A 194 14.82 -12.04 5.88
CA PRO A 194 14.28 -13.15 6.66
C PRO A 194 12.86 -13.55 6.20
N GLU A 195 12.03 -12.60 5.77
CA GLU A 195 10.65 -12.82 5.35
C GLU A 195 10.52 -13.65 4.06
N LEU A 196 11.57 -13.65 3.24
CA LEU A 196 11.67 -14.46 2.02
C LEU A 196 12.48 -15.74 2.23
N GLY A 197 13.43 -15.74 3.16
CA GLY A 197 14.40 -16.83 3.35
C GLY A 197 15.57 -16.79 2.37
N TYR A 198 15.71 -15.72 1.57
CA TYR A 198 16.82 -15.49 0.64
C TYR A 198 17.09 -13.98 0.44
N PRO A 199 18.28 -13.57 -0.02
CA PRO A 199 18.56 -12.17 -0.32
C PRO A 199 17.67 -11.62 -1.45
N ALA A 200 17.03 -10.48 -1.20
CA ALA A 200 16.19 -9.80 -2.19
C ALA A 200 17.01 -8.75 -2.94
N GLN A 201 16.76 -8.56 -4.23
CA GLN A 201 17.33 -7.44 -4.99
C GLN A 201 16.87 -6.12 -4.37
N ASN A 202 17.75 -5.12 -4.26
CA ASN A 202 17.35 -3.78 -3.82
C ASN A 202 16.37 -3.14 -4.81
N ILE A 203 15.52 -2.22 -4.35
CA ILE A 203 14.56 -1.52 -5.24
C ILE A 203 15.28 -0.47 -6.08
N LEU A 204 14.82 -0.21 -7.29
CA LEU A 204 15.40 0.84 -8.14
C LEU A 204 15.01 2.26 -7.72
N SER A 205 13.84 2.42 -7.10
CA SER A 205 13.28 3.73 -6.74
C SER A 205 12.19 3.58 -5.67
N ALA A 206 12.01 4.61 -4.85
CA ALA A 206 10.88 4.73 -3.93
C ALA A 206 9.55 5.05 -4.65
N VAL A 207 9.62 5.41 -5.93
CA VAL A 207 8.48 5.84 -6.76
C VAL A 207 8.27 4.84 -7.90
N CYS A 208 7.03 4.39 -8.05
CA CYS A 208 6.60 3.51 -9.15
C CYS A 208 6.58 4.23 -10.50
N SER A 209 6.52 3.47 -11.59
CA SER A 209 6.44 4.03 -12.96
C SER A 209 5.21 4.91 -13.23
N ASN A 210 4.19 4.89 -12.38
CA ASN A 210 3.03 5.77 -12.45
C ASN A 210 3.15 7.04 -11.58
N GLY A 211 4.28 7.22 -10.89
CA GLY A 211 4.56 8.38 -10.04
C GLY A 211 4.01 8.29 -8.61
N GLU A 212 3.45 7.15 -8.20
CA GLU A 212 3.05 6.92 -6.81
C GLU A 212 4.23 6.41 -5.97
N VAL A 213 4.19 6.67 -4.67
CA VAL A 213 5.12 6.01 -3.74
C VAL A 213 4.83 4.52 -3.64
N PHE A 214 5.92 3.75 -3.53
CA PHE A 214 5.85 2.31 -3.38
C PHE A 214 6.04 1.89 -1.93
N HIS A 215 5.20 0.98 -1.44
CA HIS A 215 5.45 0.26 -0.19
C HIS A 215 5.05 -1.22 -0.35
N PRO A 216 5.86 -2.19 0.16
CA PRO A 216 5.59 -3.63 0.18
C PRO A 216 4.27 -4.03 0.82
N GLN A 217 3.69 -3.14 1.63
CA GLN A 217 2.43 -3.36 2.32
C GLN A 217 1.21 -2.82 1.56
N ASP A 218 1.40 -2.10 0.45
CA ASP A 218 0.33 -1.70 -0.46
C ASP A 218 -0.22 -2.92 -1.21
N LEU A 219 -1.39 -2.80 -1.84
CA LEU A 219 -1.99 -3.80 -2.73
C LEU A 219 -1.76 -3.42 -4.18
N VAL A 220 -0.50 -3.55 -4.60
CA VAL A 220 -0.05 -3.20 -5.95
C VAL A 220 0.71 -4.34 -6.62
N CYS A 221 0.84 -4.24 -7.93
CA CYS A 221 1.59 -5.16 -8.76
C CYS A 221 2.36 -4.45 -9.90
N ALA A 222 3.36 -5.15 -10.40
CA ALA A 222 4.03 -4.88 -11.65
C ALA A 222 3.71 -5.98 -12.67
N LEU A 223 3.49 -5.62 -13.93
CA LEU A 223 3.24 -6.58 -15.00
C LEU A 223 4.41 -6.64 -15.97
N THR A 224 4.66 -7.81 -16.55
CA THR A 224 5.75 -8.01 -17.53
C THR A 224 5.68 -7.04 -18.71
N SER A 225 6.85 -6.63 -19.19
CA SER A 225 6.99 -5.84 -20.41
C SER A 225 6.86 -6.66 -21.71
N SER A 226 6.92 -7.99 -21.63
CA SER A 226 7.03 -8.86 -22.83
C SER A 226 5.77 -8.99 -23.70
N ASN A 227 4.60 -8.56 -23.22
CA ASN A 227 3.32 -8.76 -23.92
C ASN A 227 2.37 -7.56 -23.78
N SER A 228 2.93 -6.35 -23.62
CA SER A 228 2.21 -5.07 -23.46
C SER A 228 1.30 -4.98 -22.23
N TRP A 229 1.23 -5.99 -21.36
CA TRP A 229 0.35 -5.96 -20.19
C TRP A 229 0.62 -4.77 -19.27
N SER A 230 1.90 -4.43 -19.06
CA SER A 230 2.30 -3.29 -18.22
C SER A 230 1.89 -1.91 -18.74
N SER A 231 1.60 -1.77 -20.04
CA SER A 231 1.04 -0.54 -20.62
C SER A 231 -0.48 -0.63 -20.74
N THR A 232 -1.03 -1.76 -21.22
CA THR A 232 -2.47 -1.97 -21.41
C THR A 232 -3.29 -1.93 -20.11
N TYR A 233 -2.72 -2.44 -19.02
CA TYR A 233 -3.41 -2.57 -17.74
C TYR A 233 -2.87 -1.64 -16.66
N ARG A 234 -1.97 -0.71 -17.00
CA ARG A 234 -1.50 0.32 -16.07
C ARG A 234 -2.67 1.08 -15.47
N ASN A 235 -2.61 1.33 -14.17
CA ASN A 235 -3.65 2.03 -13.41
C ASN A 235 -5.02 1.36 -13.45
N LYS A 236 -5.07 0.03 -13.65
CA LYS A 236 -6.29 -0.78 -13.52
C LYS A 236 -6.24 -1.67 -12.29
N PHE A 237 -7.42 -2.00 -11.77
CA PHE A 237 -7.55 -3.12 -10.83
C PHE A 237 -7.48 -4.45 -11.57
N ILE A 238 -6.75 -5.39 -11.00
CA ILE A 238 -6.67 -6.77 -11.48
C ILE A 238 -6.90 -7.71 -10.31
N LYS A 239 -7.55 -8.85 -10.57
CA LYS A 239 -7.68 -9.95 -9.63
C LYS A 239 -6.63 -10.99 -9.95
N ILE A 240 -5.85 -11.32 -8.94
CA ILE A 240 -4.81 -12.35 -9.00
C ILE A 240 -5.23 -13.50 -8.12
N THR A 241 -5.29 -14.70 -8.68
CA THR A 241 -5.67 -15.92 -7.95
C THR A 241 -4.50 -16.88 -7.96
N ASN A 242 -4.08 -17.35 -6.78
CA ASN A 242 -3.15 -18.47 -6.66
C ASN A 242 -3.82 -19.73 -7.18
N THR A 243 -3.27 -20.34 -8.23
CA THR A 243 -3.86 -21.53 -8.88
C THR A 243 -3.79 -22.79 -8.02
N SER A 244 -2.91 -22.81 -7.01
CA SER A 244 -2.76 -23.95 -6.09
C SER A 244 -3.71 -23.91 -4.89
N THR A 245 -4.05 -22.71 -4.39
CA THR A 245 -4.88 -22.55 -3.18
C THR A 245 -6.25 -21.92 -3.45
N ASN A 246 -6.49 -21.45 -4.67
CA ASN A 246 -7.66 -20.68 -5.08
C ASN A 246 -7.89 -19.37 -4.28
N LYS A 247 -6.93 -18.95 -3.44
CA LYS A 247 -6.99 -17.64 -2.79
C LYS A 247 -6.75 -16.54 -3.82
N SER A 248 -7.50 -15.46 -3.71
CA SER A 248 -7.42 -14.33 -4.64
C SER A 248 -7.34 -12.99 -3.93
N ILE A 249 -6.69 -12.03 -4.56
CA ILE A 249 -6.56 -10.65 -4.11
C ILE A 249 -6.75 -9.70 -5.29
N VAL A 250 -7.37 -8.54 -5.05
CA VAL A 250 -7.44 -7.45 -6.03
C VAL A 250 -6.34 -6.44 -5.74
N VAL A 251 -5.57 -6.10 -6.76
CA VAL A 251 -4.41 -5.18 -6.68
C VAL A 251 -4.46 -4.16 -7.81
N ARG A 252 -3.71 -3.06 -7.68
CA ARG A 252 -3.53 -2.05 -8.73
C ARG A 252 -2.25 -2.31 -9.51
N VAL A 253 -2.29 -2.13 -10.83
CA VAL A 253 -1.08 -2.16 -11.66
C VAL A 253 -0.42 -0.79 -11.63
N VAL A 254 0.74 -0.68 -10.99
CA VAL A 254 1.44 0.60 -10.81
C VAL A 254 2.81 0.64 -11.49
N ASP A 255 3.34 -0.52 -11.89
CA ASP A 255 4.71 -0.64 -12.39
C ASP A 255 4.88 -1.65 -13.53
N THR A 256 6.10 -1.68 -14.08
CA THR A 256 6.53 -2.61 -15.12
C THR A 256 7.56 -3.58 -14.55
N ALA A 257 7.24 -4.87 -14.60
CA ALA A 257 8.18 -5.94 -14.31
C ALA A 257 9.08 -6.21 -15.54
N PRO A 258 10.29 -6.76 -15.34
CA PRO A 258 11.14 -7.20 -16.43
C PRO A 258 10.45 -8.20 -17.37
N ALA A 259 11.00 -8.36 -18.57
CA ALA A 259 10.47 -9.28 -19.56
C ALA A 259 10.37 -10.71 -18.99
N ASN A 260 9.27 -11.39 -19.31
CA ASN A 260 8.99 -12.78 -18.94
C ASN A 260 8.78 -13.04 -17.44
N LYS A 261 8.53 -12.00 -16.63
CA LYS A 261 8.26 -12.14 -15.19
C LYS A 261 6.80 -12.38 -14.83
N GLY A 262 5.89 -12.23 -15.79
CA GLY A 262 4.47 -12.44 -15.56
C GLY A 262 3.85 -11.32 -14.71
N VAL A 263 3.48 -11.67 -13.47
CA VAL A 263 2.94 -10.74 -12.47
C VAL A 263 3.89 -10.74 -11.27
N GLU A 264 4.43 -9.58 -10.93
CA GLU A 264 5.12 -9.39 -9.66
C GLU A 264 4.19 -8.66 -8.69
N LEU A 265 3.94 -9.26 -7.53
CA LEU A 265 3.08 -8.73 -6.48
C LEU A 265 3.91 -8.05 -5.40
N SER A 266 3.40 -6.94 -4.87
CA SER A 266 3.86 -6.41 -3.57
C SER A 266 3.85 -7.52 -2.51
N TYR A 267 4.79 -7.48 -1.56
CA TYR A 267 4.90 -8.51 -0.52
C TYR A 267 3.57 -8.84 0.15
N ARG A 268 2.79 -7.83 0.51
CA ARG A 268 1.50 -8.04 1.17
C ARG A 268 0.49 -8.74 0.29
N ALA A 269 0.37 -8.35 -0.98
CA ALA A 269 -0.51 -9.05 -1.91
C ALA A 269 -0.06 -10.52 -2.09
N TRP A 270 1.25 -10.75 -2.25
CA TRP A 270 1.83 -12.08 -2.45
C TRP A 270 1.57 -13.03 -1.27
N ILE A 271 1.85 -12.60 -0.03
CA ILE A 271 1.62 -13.45 1.15
C ILE A 271 0.13 -13.67 1.42
N SER A 272 -0.74 -12.73 1.05
CA SER A 272 -2.18 -12.82 1.32
C SER A 272 -2.87 -13.92 0.51
N ILE A 273 -2.24 -14.36 -0.58
CA ILE A 273 -2.70 -15.48 -1.40
C ILE A 273 -1.75 -16.68 -1.35
N ASP A 274 -1.04 -16.85 -0.23
CA ASP A 274 -0.15 -17.99 0.06
C ASP A 274 1.05 -18.11 -0.89
N LYS A 275 1.73 -16.99 -1.18
CA LYS A 275 3.05 -16.99 -1.81
C LYS A 275 3.10 -17.77 -3.15
N PRO A 276 2.23 -17.48 -4.13
CA PRO A 276 2.14 -18.24 -5.37
C PRO A 276 3.42 -18.15 -6.20
N SER A 277 3.73 -19.23 -6.91
CA SER A 277 4.68 -19.26 -8.04
C SER A 277 3.98 -19.12 -9.40
N THR A 278 2.68 -19.46 -9.44
CA THR A 278 1.82 -19.40 -10.63
C THR A 278 0.47 -18.82 -10.24
N VAL A 279 -0.05 -17.94 -11.09
CA VAL A 279 -1.32 -17.25 -10.84
C VAL A 279 -2.21 -17.22 -12.08
N LYS A 280 -3.53 -17.16 -11.83
CA LYS A 280 -4.50 -16.68 -12.81
C LYS A 280 -4.59 -15.16 -12.69
N PHE A 281 -4.53 -14.49 -13.83
CA PHE A 281 -4.63 -13.04 -13.98
C PHE A 281 -5.95 -12.67 -14.66
N GLU A 282 -6.78 -11.92 -13.95
CA GLU A 282 -8.05 -11.37 -14.42
C GLU A 282 -8.05 -9.84 -14.28
N VAL A 283 -8.65 -9.14 -15.24
CA VAL A 283 -8.85 -7.68 -15.16
C VAL A 283 -10.27 -7.44 -14.66
N MET A 284 -10.42 -6.60 -13.63
CA MET A 284 -11.76 -6.23 -13.15
C MET A 284 -12.52 -5.47 -14.25
N ASP A 285 -13.83 -5.67 -14.35
CA ASP A 285 -14.62 -5.02 -15.40
C ASP A 285 -14.91 -3.54 -15.05
N SER A 286 -15.18 -2.74 -16.09
CA SER A 286 -15.60 -1.32 -15.97
C SER A 286 -17.10 -1.19 -15.87
#